data_AF-A0A1E7N6Y2-F1
#
_entry.id   AF-A0A1E7N6Y2-F1
#
_cell.length_a   1.000
_cell.length_b   1.000
_cell.length_c   1.000
_cell.angle_alpha   90.00
_cell.angle_beta   90.00
_cell.angle_gamma   90.00
#
_symmetry.space_group_name_H-M   'P 1'
#
loop_
_entity.id
_entity.type
_entity.pdbx_description
1 polymer ?
#
loop_
_entity_poly.entity_id
_entity_poly.type
_entity_poly.pdbx_seq_one_letter_code
_entity_poly.pdbx_strand_id
1 'polypeptide(L)'
;MHHHRTPGGRPQGRPEGPLARRDGWEVHGRDGELSCVDPSGLVRWRQPCPGRPNAAHISAGRVLVTTDSFEYTTRGHLGPALLLDLADGAPVAELRGERGAAVGGGRFVLGLEGYGAFDTWAHDRDGAVVDSWRSYGHYVVGDGLRVVETDRRRPTGSRVVRLLPGGAVERGPLLTDPQAPEPLALPDGTLLVLDAGVLRAVGRELDDAVLAELLPLAPEEQHRFTGGLRRTAEGLNATLVERHPTRMGSYTTHTWVLGLVGL
;
A
#
# COMPACT_ATOMS: atom_id res chain seq x y z
N MET A 1 -16.49 -21.05 -2.78
CA MET A 1 -16.59 -19.58 -2.66
C MET A 1 -17.88 -19.27 -1.91
N HIS A 2 -17.79 -18.52 -0.81
CA HIS A 2 -18.97 -18.06 -0.05
C HIS A 2 -19.07 -16.54 -0.16
N HIS A 3 -20.26 -16.01 -0.42
CA HIS A 3 -20.49 -14.57 -0.56
C HIS A 3 -21.49 -14.11 0.51
N HIS A 4 -21.12 -13.05 1.24
CA HIS A 4 -21.94 -12.41 2.25
C HIS A 4 -22.09 -10.92 1.98
N ARG A 5 -23.30 -10.40 2.19
CA ARG A 5 -23.63 -8.99 2.01
C ARG A 5 -24.12 -8.39 3.33
N THR A 6 -23.46 -7.33 3.78
CA THR A 6 -23.78 -6.67 5.05
C THR A 6 -24.04 -5.19 4.83
N PRO A 7 -25.27 -4.69 5.03
CA PRO A 7 -25.55 -3.25 5.04
C PRO A 7 -25.03 -2.61 6.33
N GLY A 8 -24.53 -1.37 6.25
CA GLY A 8 -24.03 -0.66 7.43
C GLY A 8 -23.47 0.73 7.15
N GLY A 9 -22.84 1.31 8.17
CA GLY A 9 -22.02 2.52 8.03
C GLY A 9 -20.69 2.22 7.35
N ARG A 10 -19.90 3.26 7.06
CA ARG A 10 -18.55 3.10 6.51
C ARG A 10 -17.74 2.20 7.45
N PRO A 11 -17.02 1.17 6.98
CA PRO A 11 -16.05 0.48 7.81
C PRO A 11 -15.08 1.51 8.39
N GLN A 12 -15.08 1.68 9.71
CA GLN A 12 -14.19 2.58 10.42
C GLN A 12 -12.99 1.80 10.93
N GLY A 13 -11.81 2.43 10.90
CA GLY A 13 -10.64 1.97 11.63
C GLY A 13 -9.42 1.74 10.75
N ARG A 14 -8.31 2.36 11.15
CA ARG A 14 -6.98 1.84 10.86
C ARG A 14 -6.86 0.47 11.56
N PRO A 15 -6.18 -0.52 10.99
CA PRO A 15 -5.89 -1.74 11.72
C PRO A 15 -5.26 -1.41 13.09
N GLU A 16 -5.81 -1.98 14.16
CA GLU A 16 -5.24 -1.86 15.50
C GLU A 16 -3.86 -2.52 15.56
N GLY A 17 -2.91 -1.87 16.23
CA GLY A 17 -1.55 -2.38 16.42
C GLY A 17 -0.46 -1.50 15.81
N PRO A 18 0.78 -2.03 15.71
CA PRO A 18 1.91 -1.28 15.19
C PRO A 18 1.76 -0.99 13.70
N LEU A 19 2.38 0.11 13.26
CA LEU A 19 2.46 0.50 11.85
C LEU A 19 3.38 -0.41 11.06
N ALA A 20 4.42 -0.91 11.73
CA ALA A 20 5.37 -1.87 11.20
C ALA A 20 5.84 -2.80 12.30
N ARG A 21 6.08 -4.07 11.94
CA ARG A 21 6.75 -5.04 12.79
C ARG A 21 7.81 -5.77 11.97
N ARG A 22 9.03 -5.89 12.49
CA ARG A 22 10.11 -6.66 11.87
C ARG A 22 11.12 -7.11 12.92
N ASP A 23 11.49 -8.39 12.90
CA ASP A 23 12.52 -8.95 13.78
C ASP A 23 12.28 -8.63 15.28
N GLY A 24 11.01 -8.64 15.70
CA GLY A 24 10.57 -8.30 17.06
C GLY A 24 10.46 -6.80 17.36
N TRP A 25 11.01 -5.92 16.51
CA TRP A 25 10.82 -4.48 16.62
C TRP A 25 9.44 -4.07 16.15
N GLU A 26 8.86 -3.09 16.83
CA GLU A 26 7.59 -2.49 16.47
C GLU A 26 7.68 -0.97 16.40
N VAL A 27 7.07 -0.40 15.38
CA VAL A 27 6.92 1.06 15.24
C VAL A 27 5.45 1.39 15.38
N HIS A 28 5.14 2.27 16.33
CA HIS A 28 3.80 2.73 16.65
C HIS A 28 3.68 4.20 16.31
N GLY A 29 2.51 4.62 15.83
CA GLY A 29 2.25 6.02 15.52
C GLY A 29 0.87 6.44 15.99
N ARG A 30 0.83 7.61 16.62
CA ARG A 30 -0.38 8.33 17.01
C ARG A 30 -0.22 9.79 16.59
N ASP A 31 -1.30 10.55 16.65
CA ASP A 31 -1.26 11.97 16.29
C ASP A 31 -0.20 12.69 17.13
N GLY A 32 0.78 13.31 16.47
CA GLY A 32 1.88 14.04 17.10
C GLY A 32 3.07 13.21 17.60
N GLU A 33 3.04 11.87 17.54
CA GLU A 33 4.11 11.05 18.13
C GLU A 33 4.36 9.73 17.39
N LEU A 34 5.64 9.40 17.25
CA LEU A 34 6.14 8.08 16.90
C LEU A 34 6.82 7.43 18.10
N SER A 35 6.70 6.12 18.22
CA SER A 35 7.43 5.36 19.23
C SER A 35 7.90 4.03 18.68
N CYS A 36 9.00 3.54 19.24
CA CYS A 36 9.54 2.24 18.89
C CYS A 36 9.67 1.35 20.11
N VAL A 37 9.22 0.11 19.95
CA VAL A 37 9.31 -0.95 20.96
C VAL A 37 10.29 -1.98 20.45
N ASP A 38 11.23 -2.38 21.30
CA ASP A 38 12.23 -3.39 20.96
C ASP A 38 11.69 -4.82 21.14
N PRO A 39 12.47 -5.85 20.73
CA PRO A 39 12.04 -7.25 20.87
C PRO A 39 11.78 -7.72 22.31
N SER A 40 12.23 -6.98 23.32
CA SER A 40 11.94 -7.28 24.73
C SER A 40 10.61 -6.68 25.20
N GLY A 41 9.93 -5.91 24.35
CA GLY A 41 8.68 -5.21 24.66
C GLY A 41 8.89 -3.85 25.33
N LEU A 42 10.12 -3.34 25.39
CA LEU A 42 10.42 -2.05 26.01
C LEU A 42 10.40 -0.92 24.97
N VAL A 43 9.77 0.21 25.34
CA VAL A 43 9.83 1.43 24.53
C VAL A 43 11.26 1.96 24.53
N ARG A 44 11.91 1.98 23.37
CA ARG A 44 13.27 2.50 23.20
C ARG A 44 13.32 4.00 23.06
N TRP A 45 12.41 4.55 22.30
CA TRP A 45 12.34 5.98 22.06
C TRP A 45 10.93 6.41 21.71
N ARG A 46 10.71 7.71 21.89
CA ARG A 46 9.55 8.46 21.42
C ARG A 46 10.05 9.70 20.70
N GLN A 47 9.44 10.03 19.58
CA GLN A 47 9.80 11.17 18.75
C GLN A 47 8.53 11.97 18.42
N PRO A 48 8.57 13.31 18.50
CA PRO A 48 7.52 14.14 17.93
C PRO A 48 7.34 13.84 16.44
N CYS A 49 6.10 13.87 15.96
CA CYS A 49 5.78 13.67 14.56
C CYS A 49 5.02 14.89 14.01
N PRO A 50 5.55 15.61 12.99
CA PRO A 50 4.95 16.83 12.44
C PRO A 50 3.65 16.58 11.63
N GLY A 51 3.29 15.32 11.40
CA GLY A 51 2.04 14.91 10.79
C GLY A 51 1.42 13.73 11.51
N ARG A 52 0.30 13.22 11.00
CA ARG A 52 -0.31 11.98 11.47
C ARG A 52 0.38 10.79 10.79
N PRO A 53 1.11 9.92 11.50
CA PRO A 53 1.73 8.75 10.89
C PRO A 53 0.68 7.88 10.20
N ASN A 54 0.87 7.51 8.93
CA ASN A 54 -0.09 6.71 8.14
C ASN A 54 0.45 5.30 7.79
N ALA A 55 1.76 5.12 7.65
CA ALA A 55 2.43 3.83 7.50
C ALA A 55 3.89 3.90 7.99
N ALA A 56 4.49 2.74 8.24
CA ALA A 56 5.91 2.64 8.54
C ALA A 56 6.53 1.38 7.92
N HIS A 57 7.84 1.39 7.71
CA HIS A 57 8.61 0.28 7.16
C HIS A 57 9.97 0.19 7.86
N ILE A 58 10.40 -1.03 8.21
CA ILE A 58 11.69 -1.29 8.90
C ILE A 58 12.65 -2.02 7.96
N SER A 59 13.88 -1.52 7.85
CA SER A 59 14.95 -2.10 7.02
C SER A 59 16.31 -1.86 7.68
N ALA A 60 17.03 -2.93 8.05
CA ALA A 60 18.41 -2.92 8.58
C ALA A 60 18.82 -1.67 9.41
N GLY A 61 18.16 -1.43 10.55
CA GLY A 61 18.49 -0.31 11.44
C GLY A 61 17.93 1.04 11.03
N ARG A 62 17.00 1.07 10.06
CA ARG A 62 16.28 2.27 9.63
C ARG A 62 14.78 2.05 9.71
N VAL A 63 14.07 3.16 9.94
CA VAL A 63 12.62 3.24 9.87
C VAL A 63 12.24 4.33 8.89
N LEU A 64 11.45 3.97 7.87
CA LEU A 64 10.73 4.93 7.06
C LEU A 64 9.32 5.08 7.61
N VAL A 65 8.85 6.31 7.81
CA VAL A 65 7.47 6.63 8.19
C VAL A 65 6.88 7.59 7.18
N THR A 66 5.70 7.29 6.65
CA THR A 66 4.92 8.26 5.86
C THR A 66 3.84 8.87 6.74
N THR A 67 3.50 10.14 6.48
CA THR A 67 2.56 10.89 7.31
C THR A 67 1.53 11.63 6.46
N ASP A 68 0.36 11.86 7.06
CA ASP A 68 -0.65 12.77 6.53
C ASP A 68 -0.55 14.13 7.25
N SER A 69 -0.63 15.24 6.53
CA SER A 69 -0.68 16.59 7.10
C SER A 69 -1.47 17.53 6.21
N PHE A 70 -2.28 18.40 6.82
CA PHE A 70 -2.96 19.50 6.14
C PHE A 70 -2.12 20.77 6.04
N GLU A 71 -1.04 20.85 6.81
CA GLU A 71 -0.21 22.05 6.94
C GLU A 71 1.06 21.98 6.08
N TYR A 72 1.48 20.76 5.72
CA TYR A 72 2.75 20.54 5.03
C TYR A 72 2.72 20.98 3.57
N THR A 73 1.57 20.84 2.89
CA THR A 73 1.40 21.34 1.52
C THR A 73 0.15 22.18 1.40
N THR A 74 0.17 23.18 0.50
CA THR A 74 -0.99 24.07 0.27
C THR A 74 -2.17 23.40 -0.44
N ARG A 75 -2.06 22.12 -0.85
CA ARG A 75 -3.00 21.48 -1.79
C ARG A 75 -3.42 20.05 -1.45
N GLY A 76 -3.16 19.55 -0.24
CA GLY A 76 -3.65 18.22 0.12
C GLY A 76 -3.16 17.69 1.46
N HIS A 77 -3.37 16.39 1.65
CA HIS A 77 -3.09 15.67 2.89
C HIS A 77 -1.66 15.11 2.97
N LEU A 78 -0.80 15.36 1.97
CA LEU A 78 0.58 14.85 2.00
C LEU A 78 1.34 15.49 3.16
N GLY A 79 1.85 14.66 4.09
CA GLY A 79 2.83 15.06 5.09
C GLY A 79 4.26 14.67 4.69
N PRO A 80 5.27 15.05 5.51
CA PRO A 80 6.64 14.63 5.29
C PRO A 80 6.77 13.12 5.46
N ALA A 81 7.66 12.51 4.68
CA ALA A 81 8.14 11.16 4.97
C ALA A 81 9.41 11.27 5.81
N LEU A 82 9.52 10.51 6.88
CA LEU A 82 10.62 10.59 7.84
C LEU A 82 11.47 9.33 7.75
N LEU A 83 12.78 9.49 7.56
CA LEU A 83 13.76 8.43 7.71
C LEU A 83 14.45 8.60 9.06
N LEU A 84 14.34 7.59 9.91
CA LEU A 84 14.86 7.59 11.28
C LEU A 84 15.83 6.44 11.51
N ASP A 85 16.77 6.61 12.44
CA ASP A 85 17.55 5.51 12.97
C ASP A 85 16.67 4.65 13.90
N LEU A 86 16.68 3.33 13.70
CA LEU A 86 15.85 2.42 14.50
C LEU A 86 16.30 2.35 15.96
N ALA A 87 17.58 2.55 16.25
CA ALA A 87 18.15 2.34 17.58
C ALA A 87 17.69 3.41 18.59
N ASP A 88 17.63 4.67 18.16
CA ASP A 88 17.38 5.83 19.03
C ASP A 88 16.31 6.80 18.49
N GLY A 89 15.81 6.58 17.27
CA GLY A 89 14.81 7.44 16.65
C GLY A 89 15.39 8.74 16.11
N ALA A 90 16.71 8.90 16.05
CA ALA A 90 17.34 10.11 15.53
C ALA A 90 16.92 10.33 14.06
N PRO A 91 16.57 11.57 13.67
CA PRO A 91 16.24 11.88 12.29
C PRO A 91 17.48 11.73 11.41
N VAL A 92 17.35 10.92 10.35
CA VAL A 92 18.37 10.74 9.31
C VAL A 92 18.09 11.69 8.15
N ALA A 93 16.85 11.69 7.65
CA ALA A 93 16.42 12.57 6.57
C ALA A 93 14.91 12.83 6.62
N GLU A 94 14.50 13.99 6.12
CA GLU A 94 13.13 14.23 5.68
C GLU A 94 13.05 13.98 4.17
N LEU A 95 12.12 13.14 3.76
CA LEU A 95 11.88 12.70 2.40
C LEU A 95 10.46 13.10 1.97
N ARG A 96 10.17 12.91 0.68
CA ARG A 96 8.86 13.21 0.11
C ARG A 96 8.27 11.97 -0.55
N GLY A 97 7.08 11.56 -0.12
CA GLY A 97 6.33 10.47 -0.72
C GLY A 97 5.06 10.14 0.07
N GLU A 98 4.05 9.63 -0.62
CA GLU A 98 2.77 9.24 -0.02
C GLU A 98 2.78 7.77 0.41
N ARG A 99 3.44 6.91 -0.37
CA ARG A 99 3.54 5.46 -0.12
C ARG A 99 4.98 5.01 -0.22
N GLY A 100 5.35 4.01 0.57
CA GLY A 100 6.68 3.42 0.49
C GLY A 100 6.70 1.93 0.78
N ALA A 101 7.90 1.36 0.71
CA ALA A 101 8.20 0.00 1.13
C ALA A 101 9.68 -0.16 1.49
N ALA A 102 9.98 -1.11 2.37
CA ALA A 102 11.36 -1.52 2.66
C ALA A 102 11.87 -2.47 1.58
N VAL A 103 13.00 -2.14 0.96
CA VAL A 103 13.66 -2.97 -0.08
C VAL A 103 14.73 -3.89 0.51
N GLY A 104 15.20 -3.59 1.72
CA GLY A 104 16.26 -4.34 2.42
C GLY A 104 17.59 -3.58 2.48
N GLY A 105 18.48 -3.98 3.38
CA GLY A 105 19.79 -3.36 3.57
C GLY A 105 19.74 -1.87 3.98
N GLY A 106 18.66 -1.44 4.64
CA GLY A 106 18.45 -0.04 5.03
C GLY A 106 17.83 0.81 3.94
N ARG A 107 17.54 0.23 2.77
CA ARG A 107 16.98 0.93 1.62
C ARG A 107 15.46 0.87 1.59
N PHE A 108 14.87 1.89 0.97
CA PHE A 108 13.42 2.05 0.83
C PHE A 108 13.07 2.54 -0.57
N VAL A 109 11.83 2.31 -0.97
CA VAL A 109 11.21 3.09 -2.04
C VAL A 109 10.12 3.98 -1.47
N LEU A 110 9.95 5.14 -2.07
CA LEU A 110 8.89 6.10 -1.82
C LEU A 110 8.34 6.56 -3.16
N GLY A 111 7.04 6.70 -3.28
CA GLY A 111 6.49 7.36 -4.45
C GLY A 111 5.38 8.32 -4.12
N LEU A 112 5.06 9.13 -5.12
CA LEU A 112 4.09 10.19 -5.04
C LEU A 112 3.26 10.24 -6.33
N GLU A 113 1.95 10.35 -6.17
CA GLU A 113 1.01 10.72 -7.22
C GLU A 113 0.34 12.05 -6.89
N GLY A 114 0.07 12.83 -7.93
CA GLY A 114 -0.39 14.20 -7.79
C GLY A 114 0.77 15.18 -7.61
N TYR A 115 0.46 16.47 -7.44
CA TYR A 115 1.47 17.55 -7.37
C TYR A 115 2.43 17.59 -8.58
N GLY A 116 1.99 17.09 -9.74
CA GLY A 116 2.81 16.96 -10.94
C GLY A 116 3.72 15.72 -10.98
N ALA A 117 3.65 14.85 -9.96
CA ALA A 117 4.40 13.61 -9.86
C ALA A 117 3.54 12.38 -10.20
N PHE A 118 4.21 11.39 -10.78
CA PHE A 118 3.75 10.01 -10.87
C PHE A 118 5.00 9.13 -10.87
N ASP A 119 5.70 9.18 -9.74
CA ASP A 119 7.09 8.76 -9.66
C ASP A 119 7.35 7.97 -8.37
N THR A 120 8.29 7.04 -8.48
CA THR A 120 8.86 6.27 -7.38
C THR A 120 10.36 6.56 -7.34
N TRP A 121 10.90 6.81 -6.16
CA TRP A 121 12.32 6.97 -5.90
C TRP A 121 12.80 5.86 -4.96
N ALA A 122 13.92 5.23 -5.30
CA ALA A 122 14.65 4.39 -4.37
C ALA A 122 15.62 5.25 -3.57
N HIS A 123 15.58 5.11 -2.26
CA HIS A 123 16.47 5.78 -1.32
C HIS A 123 17.39 4.77 -0.65
N ASP A 124 18.65 5.16 -0.48
CA ASP A 124 19.57 4.43 0.37
C ASP A 124 19.28 4.64 1.86
N ARG A 125 20.15 4.08 2.71
CA ARG A 125 20.04 4.12 4.16
C ARG A 125 20.20 5.52 4.77
N ASP A 126 20.75 6.46 4.02
CA ASP A 126 21.00 7.83 4.46
C ASP A 126 20.05 8.82 3.77
N GLY A 127 19.11 8.30 2.96
CA GLY A 127 18.05 9.05 2.31
C GLY A 127 18.40 9.56 0.91
N ALA A 128 19.60 9.25 0.40
CA ALA A 128 19.99 9.67 -0.94
C ALA A 128 19.23 8.87 -2.00
N VAL A 129 18.76 9.54 -3.05
CA VAL A 129 18.10 8.88 -4.18
C VAL A 129 19.14 8.11 -4.99
N VAL A 130 18.92 6.81 -5.16
CA VAL A 130 19.81 5.92 -5.93
C VAL A 130 19.20 5.43 -7.24
N ASP A 131 17.88 5.54 -7.40
CA ASP A 131 17.16 5.21 -8.63
C ASP A 131 15.78 5.89 -8.65
N SER A 132 15.14 5.96 -9.82
CA SER A 132 13.81 6.54 -9.97
C SER A 132 13.04 5.99 -11.16
N TRP A 133 11.73 5.81 -11.01
CA TRP A 133 10.84 5.28 -12.04
C TRP A 133 9.60 6.14 -12.17
N ARG A 134 9.10 6.28 -13.40
CA ARG A 134 7.80 6.89 -13.68
C ARG A 134 6.67 5.88 -13.47
N SER A 135 6.43 5.55 -12.21
CA SER A 135 5.42 4.61 -11.72
C SER A 135 5.06 4.99 -10.28
N TYR A 136 3.85 4.69 -9.82
CA TYR A 136 3.42 4.86 -8.44
C TYR A 136 2.27 3.92 -8.12
N GLY A 137 2.26 3.33 -6.92
CA GLY A 137 1.13 2.57 -6.42
C GLY A 137 1.45 1.70 -5.22
N HIS A 138 0.94 0.48 -5.21
CA HIS A 138 1.22 -0.50 -4.17
C HIS A 138 2.49 -1.30 -4.48
N TYR A 139 3.53 -1.11 -3.69
CA TYR A 139 4.81 -1.80 -3.85
C TYR A 139 4.77 -3.21 -3.28
N VAL A 140 5.22 -4.18 -4.08
CA VAL A 140 5.45 -5.56 -3.64
C VAL A 140 6.93 -5.89 -3.81
N VAL A 141 7.59 -6.09 -2.67
CA VAL A 141 9.02 -6.42 -2.59
C VAL A 141 9.17 -7.93 -2.44
N GLY A 142 9.91 -8.55 -3.34
CA GLY A 142 10.32 -9.96 -3.31
C GLY A 142 11.65 -10.11 -4.04
N ASP A 143 11.76 -11.05 -4.98
CA ASP A 143 12.95 -11.22 -5.84
C ASP A 143 13.20 -10.01 -6.78
N GLY A 144 12.23 -9.11 -6.86
CA GLY A 144 12.34 -7.80 -7.49
C GLY A 144 11.32 -6.83 -6.89
N LEU A 145 11.25 -5.63 -7.46
CA LEU A 145 10.28 -4.62 -7.08
C LEU A 145 9.15 -4.56 -8.12
N ARG A 146 7.94 -4.95 -7.71
CA ARG A 146 6.74 -4.81 -8.54
C ARG A 146 5.80 -3.77 -7.96
N VAL A 147 4.99 -3.16 -8.82
CA VAL A 147 4.01 -2.14 -8.44
C VAL A 147 2.68 -2.48 -9.08
N VAL A 148 1.61 -2.47 -8.28
CA VAL A 148 0.24 -2.35 -8.78
C VAL A 148 -0.06 -0.86 -8.82
N GLU A 149 0.01 -0.28 -10.03
CA GLU A 149 -0.02 1.16 -10.22
C GLU A 149 -1.39 1.77 -9.86
N THR A 150 -1.37 2.96 -9.26
CA THR A 150 -2.57 3.71 -8.90
C THR A 150 -2.53 5.10 -9.52
N ASP A 151 -3.03 5.23 -10.75
CA ASP A 151 -3.13 6.47 -11.50
C ASP A 151 -4.57 6.95 -11.55
N ARG A 152 -4.85 8.09 -10.89
CA ARG A 152 -6.20 8.66 -10.78
C ARG A 152 -6.79 9.16 -12.10
N ARG A 153 -5.99 9.25 -13.17
CA ARG A 153 -6.48 9.69 -14.49
C ARG A 153 -7.56 8.74 -15.02
N ARG A 154 -8.49 9.29 -15.81
CA ARG A 154 -9.56 8.55 -16.48
C ARG A 154 -9.59 8.91 -17.96
N PRO A 155 -9.42 7.94 -18.88
CA PRO A 155 -9.06 6.54 -18.62
C PRO A 155 -7.69 6.42 -17.94
N THR A 156 -7.52 5.38 -17.12
CA THR A 156 -6.25 5.15 -16.40
C THR A 156 -5.23 4.45 -17.30
N GLY A 157 -3.95 4.72 -17.05
CA GLY A 157 -2.83 3.96 -17.62
C GLY A 157 -2.30 2.87 -16.71
N SER A 158 -2.88 2.68 -15.52
CA SER A 158 -2.42 1.78 -14.47
C SER A 158 -2.18 0.34 -14.95
N ARG A 159 -1.06 -0.23 -14.56
CA ARG A 159 -0.65 -1.61 -14.82
C ARG A 159 -0.14 -2.29 -13.56
N VAL A 160 0.03 -3.61 -13.65
CA VAL A 160 1.05 -4.27 -12.81
C VAL A 160 2.38 -4.17 -13.54
N VAL A 161 3.38 -3.59 -12.90
CA VAL A 161 4.70 -3.34 -13.50
C VAL A 161 5.82 -3.91 -12.64
N ARG A 162 6.99 -4.12 -13.24
CA ARG A 162 8.24 -4.41 -12.56
C ARG A 162 9.21 -3.24 -12.78
N LEU A 163 9.78 -2.75 -11.67
CA LEU A 163 10.76 -1.66 -11.68
C LEU A 163 12.15 -2.27 -11.79
N LEU A 164 12.86 -1.94 -12.87
CA LEU A 164 14.19 -2.45 -13.19
C LEU A 164 15.26 -1.40 -12.86
N PRO A 165 16.47 -1.79 -12.45
CA PRO A 165 17.57 -0.86 -12.21
C PRO A 165 17.80 0.12 -13.38
N GLY A 166 18.09 1.38 -13.07
CA GLY A 166 18.31 2.44 -14.06
C GLY A 166 17.02 3.08 -14.59
N GLY A 167 15.93 2.96 -13.83
CA GLY A 167 14.65 3.64 -14.12
C GLY A 167 13.77 3.00 -15.19
N ALA A 168 14.15 1.83 -15.72
CA ALA A 168 13.31 1.11 -16.69
C ALA A 168 12.09 0.47 -16.01
N VAL A 169 10.95 0.48 -16.71
CA VAL A 169 9.68 -0.10 -16.25
C VAL A 169 9.23 -1.17 -17.23
N GLU A 170 9.21 -2.41 -16.77
CA GLU A 170 8.64 -3.53 -17.51
C GLU A 170 7.14 -3.60 -17.24
N ARG A 171 6.36 -3.70 -18.31
CA ARG A 171 4.90 -3.55 -18.26
C ARG A 171 4.21 -4.91 -18.33
N GLY A 172 3.37 -5.17 -17.34
CA GLY A 172 2.44 -6.28 -17.32
C GLY A 172 1.02 -5.88 -17.71
N PRO A 173 0.00 -6.56 -17.16
CA PRO A 173 -1.40 -6.37 -17.52
C PRO A 173 -1.87 -4.94 -17.23
N LEU A 174 -2.73 -4.44 -18.11
CA LEU A 174 -3.45 -3.18 -17.91
C LEU A 174 -4.58 -3.40 -16.91
N LEU A 175 -4.71 -2.48 -15.96
CA LEU A 175 -5.77 -2.47 -14.96
C LEU A 175 -6.92 -1.58 -15.42
N THR A 176 -8.13 -1.99 -15.06
CA THR A 176 -9.34 -1.24 -15.32
C THR A 176 -9.61 -0.24 -14.19
N ASP A 177 -9.24 -0.59 -12.96
CA ASP A 177 -9.38 0.25 -11.79
C ASP A 177 -8.20 1.23 -11.63
N PRO A 178 -8.43 2.56 -11.69
CA PRO A 178 -7.39 3.57 -11.46
C PRO A 178 -6.79 3.51 -10.05
N GLN A 179 -7.49 2.91 -9.09
CA GLN A 179 -7.14 2.89 -7.67
C GLN A 179 -7.32 1.47 -7.11
N ALA A 180 -6.87 0.47 -7.86
CA ALA A 180 -6.85 -0.92 -7.41
C ALA A 180 -6.26 -1.01 -5.98
N PRO A 181 -6.89 -1.78 -5.07
CA PRO A 181 -6.46 -1.86 -3.68
C PRO A 181 -5.12 -2.60 -3.55
N GLU A 182 -4.61 -2.64 -2.32
CA GLU A 182 -3.36 -3.33 -2.02
C GLU A 182 -3.44 -4.81 -2.46
N PRO A 183 -2.48 -5.27 -3.28
CA PRO A 183 -2.46 -6.65 -3.71
C PRO A 183 -2.07 -7.57 -2.56
N LEU A 184 -2.43 -8.84 -2.69
CA LEU A 184 -1.91 -9.86 -1.80
C LEU A 184 -0.80 -10.66 -2.50
N ALA A 185 0.42 -10.60 -1.97
CA ALA A 185 1.52 -11.43 -2.45
C ALA A 185 1.44 -12.85 -1.87
N LEU A 186 1.53 -13.85 -2.74
CA LEU A 186 1.61 -15.26 -2.38
C LEU A 186 3.07 -15.72 -2.23
N PRO A 187 3.35 -16.82 -1.50
CA PRO A 187 4.72 -17.28 -1.25
C PRO A 187 5.51 -17.63 -2.53
N ASP A 188 4.81 -18.13 -3.55
CA ASP A 188 5.36 -18.42 -4.88
C ASP A 188 5.70 -17.16 -5.67
N GLY A 189 5.37 -15.96 -5.16
CA GLY A 189 5.58 -14.68 -5.82
C GLY A 189 4.42 -14.24 -6.71
N THR A 190 3.31 -14.98 -6.79
CA THR A 190 2.11 -14.55 -7.49
C THR A 190 1.43 -13.40 -6.74
N LEU A 191 0.98 -12.37 -7.46
CA LEU A 191 0.20 -11.27 -6.91
C LEU A 191 -1.28 -11.52 -7.17
N LEU A 192 -2.09 -11.47 -6.11
CA LEU A 192 -3.54 -11.38 -6.26
C LEU A 192 -3.94 -9.91 -6.32
N VAL A 193 -4.62 -9.54 -7.39
CA VAL A 193 -5.04 -8.16 -7.67
C VAL A 193 -6.55 -8.13 -7.84
N LEU A 194 -7.23 -7.25 -7.10
CA LEU A 194 -8.66 -7.00 -7.24
C LEU A 194 -8.85 -5.81 -8.18
N ASP A 195 -9.08 -6.08 -9.46
CA ASP A 195 -9.22 -5.08 -10.51
C ASP A 195 -10.70 -4.90 -10.87
N ALA A 196 -11.30 -3.79 -10.45
CA ALA A 196 -12.70 -3.44 -10.77
C ALA A 196 -13.70 -4.58 -10.48
N GLY A 197 -13.52 -5.27 -9.35
CA GLY A 197 -14.37 -6.39 -8.91
C GLY A 197 -14.05 -7.74 -9.56
N VAL A 198 -12.95 -7.83 -10.32
CA VAL A 198 -12.39 -9.06 -10.88
C VAL A 198 -11.11 -9.41 -10.11
N LEU A 199 -11.04 -10.64 -9.59
CA LEU A 199 -9.84 -11.14 -8.95
C LEU A 199 -8.92 -11.76 -10.01
N ARG A 200 -7.71 -11.24 -10.11
CA ARG A 200 -6.66 -11.68 -11.03
C ARG A 200 -5.47 -12.25 -10.25
N ALA A 201 -4.83 -13.27 -10.82
CA ALA A 201 -3.46 -13.66 -10.46
C ALA A 201 -2.50 -13.03 -11.47
N VAL A 202 -1.41 -12.46 -10.99
CA VAL A 202 -0.31 -11.95 -11.81
C VAL A 202 0.97 -12.65 -11.38
N GLY A 203 1.54 -13.44 -12.28
CA GLY A 203 2.73 -14.23 -12.04
C GLY A 203 3.99 -13.38 -11.85
N ARG A 204 5.11 -14.06 -11.64
CA ARG A 204 6.42 -13.39 -11.54
C ARG A 204 6.75 -12.67 -12.83
N GLU A 205 6.51 -13.31 -13.97
CA GLU A 205 6.78 -12.80 -15.33
C GLU A 205 5.69 -11.88 -15.87
N LEU A 206 4.83 -11.37 -14.98
CA LEU A 206 3.75 -10.44 -15.29
C LEU A 206 2.70 -11.00 -16.26
N ASP A 207 2.66 -12.31 -16.45
CA ASP A 207 1.53 -13.02 -17.03
C ASP A 207 0.32 -12.95 -16.08
N ASP A 208 -0.89 -12.78 -16.62
CA ASP A 208 -2.10 -12.68 -15.81
C ASP A 208 -3.18 -13.69 -16.20
N ALA A 209 -3.95 -14.08 -15.19
CA ALA A 209 -5.13 -14.90 -15.34
C ALA A 209 -6.25 -14.37 -14.46
N VAL A 210 -7.46 -14.32 -15.00
CA VAL A 210 -8.67 -14.07 -14.21
C VAL A 210 -8.98 -15.32 -13.39
N LEU A 211 -8.97 -15.19 -12.07
CA LEU A 211 -9.32 -16.27 -11.16
C LEU A 211 -10.83 -16.31 -10.88
N ALA A 212 -11.44 -15.14 -10.71
CA ALA A 212 -12.86 -15.03 -10.42
C ALA A 212 -13.41 -13.64 -10.78
N GLU A 213 -14.61 -13.62 -11.35
CA GLU A 213 -15.43 -12.42 -11.49
C GLU A 213 -16.36 -12.33 -10.28
N LEU A 214 -16.02 -11.46 -9.32
CA LEU A 214 -16.77 -11.37 -8.05
C LEU A 214 -17.99 -10.47 -8.20
N LEU A 215 -17.74 -9.24 -8.68
CA LEU A 215 -18.76 -8.25 -9.02
C LEU A 215 -18.13 -7.27 -10.03
N PRO A 216 -18.03 -7.63 -11.33
CA PRO A 216 -17.43 -6.77 -12.34
C PRO A 216 -18.08 -5.39 -12.38
N LEU A 217 -17.26 -4.34 -12.30
CA LEU A 217 -17.73 -2.96 -12.18
C LEU A 217 -17.60 -2.22 -13.52
N ALA A 218 -18.69 -1.60 -13.95
CA ALA A 218 -18.66 -0.68 -15.08
C ALA A 218 -17.79 0.56 -14.74
N PRO A 219 -17.03 1.13 -15.71
CA PRO A 219 -16.15 2.28 -15.48
C PRO A 219 -16.84 3.48 -14.78
N GLU A 220 -18.11 3.71 -15.07
CA GLU A 220 -18.91 4.80 -14.54
C GLU A 220 -19.24 4.58 -13.05
N GLU A 221 -19.28 3.32 -12.60
CA GLU A 221 -19.70 2.94 -11.24
C GLU A 221 -18.52 2.72 -10.29
N GLN A 222 -17.32 2.47 -10.80
CA GLN A 222 -16.12 2.17 -10.00
C GLN A 222 -15.88 3.15 -8.84
N HIS A 223 -16.16 4.45 -9.05
CA HIS A 223 -15.97 5.49 -8.05
C HIS A 223 -16.83 5.31 -6.77
N ARG A 224 -17.84 4.44 -6.80
CA ARG A 224 -18.70 4.10 -5.66
C ARG A 224 -18.13 2.97 -4.83
N PHE A 225 -17.14 2.24 -5.32
CA PHE A 225 -16.63 1.03 -4.70
C PHE A 225 -15.23 1.28 -4.13
N THR A 226 -14.91 0.56 -3.07
CA THR A 226 -13.56 0.45 -2.54
C THR A 226 -13.29 -1.02 -2.22
N GLY A 227 -12.21 -1.55 -2.77
CA GLY A 227 -11.87 -2.96 -2.62
C GLY A 227 -10.87 -3.24 -1.50
N GLY A 228 -10.73 -4.51 -1.15
CA GLY A 228 -9.68 -4.99 -0.27
C GLY A 228 -9.44 -6.48 -0.43
N LEU A 229 -8.19 -6.90 -0.23
CA LEU A 229 -7.79 -8.30 -0.16
C LEU A 229 -7.15 -8.56 1.19
N ARG A 230 -7.54 -9.65 1.85
CA ARG A 230 -6.96 -10.04 3.14
C ARG A 230 -6.84 -11.55 3.24
N ARG A 231 -5.64 -12.04 3.55
CA ARG A 231 -5.45 -13.45 3.94
C ARG A 231 -6.03 -13.69 5.32
N THR A 232 -6.76 -14.78 5.47
CA THR A 232 -7.35 -15.25 6.73
C THR A 232 -6.88 -16.69 7.01
N ALA A 233 -7.22 -17.22 8.18
CA ALA A 233 -6.95 -18.62 8.49
C ALA A 233 -7.70 -19.58 7.54
N GLU A 234 -8.83 -19.14 7.00
CA GLU A 234 -9.73 -19.94 6.14
C GLU A 234 -9.41 -19.79 4.65
N GLY A 235 -8.51 -18.87 4.28
CA GLY A 235 -8.11 -18.64 2.89
C GLY A 235 -7.94 -17.15 2.58
N LEU A 236 -8.67 -16.67 1.58
CA LEU A 236 -8.65 -15.29 1.11
C LEU A 236 -10.03 -14.65 1.26
N ASN A 237 -10.08 -13.49 1.92
CA ASN A 237 -11.23 -12.61 1.90
C ASN A 237 -11.01 -11.51 0.86
N ALA A 238 -11.89 -11.45 -0.13
CA ALA A 238 -12.04 -10.29 -1.01
C ALA A 238 -13.24 -9.47 -0.54
N THR A 239 -13.09 -8.16 -0.44
CA THR A 239 -14.17 -7.26 -0.04
C THR A 239 -14.36 -6.16 -1.07
N LEU A 240 -15.63 -5.79 -1.29
CA LEU A 240 -16.02 -4.59 -2.02
C LEU A 240 -17.01 -3.81 -1.15
N VAL A 241 -16.63 -2.59 -0.79
CA VAL A 241 -17.47 -1.66 -0.05
C VAL A 241 -18.13 -0.71 -1.04
N GLU A 242 -19.42 -0.87 -1.23
CA GLU A 242 -20.25 -0.08 -2.13
C GLU A 242 -20.90 1.08 -1.37
N ARG A 243 -20.66 2.31 -1.83
CA ARG A 243 -21.40 3.49 -1.37
C ARG A 243 -22.79 3.51 -2.00
N HIS A 244 -23.82 3.72 -1.15
CA HIS A 244 -25.19 3.87 -1.63
C HIS A 244 -25.30 5.09 -2.55
N PRO A 245 -26.00 5.00 -3.70
CA PRO A 245 -26.01 6.07 -4.70
C PRO A 245 -26.63 7.38 -4.19
N THR A 246 -27.63 7.29 -3.31
CA THR A 246 -28.41 8.46 -2.85
C THR A 246 -28.44 8.68 -1.34
N ARG A 247 -27.93 7.76 -0.52
CA ARG A 247 -28.00 7.84 0.95
C ARG A 247 -26.61 8.07 1.50
N MET A 248 -26.32 9.32 1.83
CA MET A 248 -25.03 9.71 2.38
C MET A 248 -24.70 8.90 3.63
N GLY A 249 -23.48 8.37 3.71
CA GLY A 249 -23.03 7.58 4.86
C GLY A 249 -23.52 6.12 4.89
N SER A 250 -24.37 5.69 3.94
CA SER A 250 -24.83 4.30 3.84
C SER A 250 -23.94 3.50 2.89
N TYR A 251 -23.51 2.32 3.34
CA TYR A 251 -22.64 1.42 2.61
C TYR A 251 -23.18 0.00 2.63
N THR A 252 -22.81 -0.76 1.61
CA THR A 252 -22.98 -2.21 1.56
C THR A 252 -21.59 -2.82 1.43
N THR A 253 -21.23 -3.73 2.33
CA THR A 253 -20.02 -4.53 2.19
C THR A 253 -20.36 -5.88 1.59
N HIS A 254 -19.77 -6.18 0.45
CA HIS A 254 -19.78 -7.50 -0.18
C HIS A 254 -18.47 -8.20 0.19
N THR A 255 -18.55 -9.42 0.72
CA THR A 255 -17.40 -10.21 1.16
C THR A 255 -17.44 -11.59 0.53
N TRP A 256 -16.37 -11.97 -0.17
CA TRP A 256 -16.16 -13.30 -0.70
C TRP A 256 -15.05 -14.02 0.06
N VAL A 257 -15.33 -15.23 0.53
CA VAL A 257 -14.33 -16.16 1.10
C VAL A 257 -13.96 -17.18 0.04
N LEU A 258 -12.68 -17.17 -0.34
CA LEU A 258 -12.09 -17.98 -1.40
C LEU A 258 -11.06 -18.93 -0.80
N GLY A 259 -11.18 -20.21 -1.13
CA GLY A 259 -10.18 -21.21 -0.78
C GLY A 259 -8.94 -21.04 -1.67
N LEU A 260 -7.76 -21.06 -1.06
CA LEU A 260 -6.49 -21.13 -1.79
C LEU A 260 -6.14 -22.61 -1.92
N VAL A 261 -6.47 -23.24 -3.05
CA VAL A 261 -6.16 -24.65 -3.31
C VAL A 261 -4.99 -24.73 -4.29
N GLY A 262 -3.88 -25.36 -3.88
CA GLY A 262 -2.75 -25.63 -4.76
C GLY A 262 -1.75 -24.48 -4.95
N LEU A 263 -1.36 -23.81 -3.86
CA LEU A 263 -0.22 -22.89 -3.81
C LEU A 263 0.93 -23.50 -3.03
#